data_AF-A0A1E5WA99-F1
#
_entry.id   AF-A0A1E5WA99-F1
#
_cell.length_a   1.000
_cell.length_b   1.000
_cell.length_c   1.000
_cell.angle_alpha   90.00
_cell.angle_beta   90.00
_cell.angle_gamma   90.00
#
_symmetry.space_group_name_H-M   'P 1'
#
loop_
_entity.id
_entity.type
_entity.pdbx_description
1 polymer ?
#
loop_
_entity_poly.entity_id
_entity_poly.type
_entity_poly.pdbx_seq_one_letter_code
_entity_poly.pdbx_strand_id
1 'polypeptide(L)'
;MEEHDEMRDWAALPRDILLEVFGRLQHADILRGAGLACSPWWRAAVEEPTLWRAIDVFPSKGDPTNKRAWEARLAMGRAAVDRSAGTCARVLPRHR
;
A
#
# COMPACT_ATOMS: atom_id res chain seq x y z
N MET A 1 -23.89 2.69 -33.17
CA MET A 1 -22.59 2.07 -32.84
C MET A 1 -22.01 3.00 -31.78
N GLU A 2 -22.44 2.81 -30.53
CA GLU A 2 -21.90 3.57 -29.41
C GLU A 2 -20.66 2.82 -28.96
N GLU A 3 -19.48 3.35 -29.33
CA GLU A 3 -18.26 3.03 -28.60
C GLU A 3 -18.42 3.62 -27.21
N HIS A 4 -18.95 2.81 -26.29
CA HIS A 4 -18.81 3.06 -24.87
C HIS A 4 -17.32 2.89 -24.60
N ASP A 5 -16.62 4.00 -24.33
CA ASP A 5 -15.32 3.95 -23.68
C ASP A 5 -15.53 3.24 -22.34
N GLU A 6 -15.40 1.91 -22.35
CA GLU A 6 -15.56 1.06 -21.17
C GLU A 6 -14.41 1.37 -20.21
N MET A 7 -14.53 2.50 -19.49
CA MET A 7 -13.70 2.76 -18.32
C MET A 7 -13.86 1.57 -17.38
N ARG A 8 -12.84 0.72 -17.35
CA ARG A 8 -12.74 -0.43 -16.47
C ARG A 8 -13.00 0.04 -15.03
N ASP A 9 -14.05 -0.48 -14.40
CA ASP A 9 -14.30 -0.20 -12.99
C ASP A 9 -13.31 -0.98 -12.11
N TRP A 10 -12.16 -0.36 -11.85
CA TRP A 10 -11.12 -0.90 -10.97
C TRP A 10 -11.57 -1.00 -9.50
N ALA A 11 -12.64 -0.31 -9.10
CA ALA A 11 -13.19 -0.41 -7.75
C ALA A 11 -14.07 -1.65 -7.57
N ALA A 12 -14.66 -2.17 -8.66
CA ALA A 12 -15.47 -3.38 -8.66
C ALA A 12 -14.67 -4.70 -8.76
N LEU A 13 -13.33 -4.64 -8.76
CA LEU A 13 -12.51 -5.85 -8.77
C LEU A 13 -12.73 -6.72 -7.52
N PRO A 14 -12.73 -8.05 -7.67
CA PRO A 14 -12.73 -8.97 -6.53
C PRO A 14 -11.59 -8.70 -5.55
N ARG A 15 -11.84 -8.91 -4.25
CA ARG A 15 -10.89 -8.58 -3.17
C ARG A 15 -9.54 -9.31 -3.33
N ASP A 16 -9.55 -10.56 -3.72
CA ASP A 16 -8.35 -11.37 -3.99
C ASP A 16 -7.48 -10.76 -5.10
N ILE A 17 -8.10 -10.21 -6.16
CA ILE A 17 -7.37 -9.50 -7.22
C ILE A 17 -6.75 -8.19 -6.70
N LEU A 18 -7.47 -7.45 -5.85
CA LEU A 18 -6.91 -6.25 -5.20
C LEU A 18 -5.69 -6.59 -4.33
N LEU A 19 -5.76 -7.69 -3.58
CA LEU A 19 -4.64 -8.17 -2.78
C LEU A 19 -3.46 -8.63 -3.63
N GLU A 20 -3.71 -9.31 -4.75
CA GLU A 20 -2.66 -9.68 -5.71
C GLU A 20 -1.96 -8.45 -6.29
N VAL A 21 -2.72 -7.38 -6.60
CA VAL A 21 -2.13 -6.10 -7.03
C VAL A 21 -1.28 -5.50 -5.90
N PHE A 22 -1.79 -5.45 -4.67
CA PHE A 22 -1.04 -4.94 -3.53
C PHE A 22 0.22 -5.76 -3.23
N GLY A 23 0.20 -7.08 -3.41
CA GLY A 23 1.37 -7.94 -3.27
C GLY A 23 2.53 -7.59 -4.22
N ARG A 24 2.25 -6.84 -5.30
CA ARG A 24 3.25 -6.37 -6.28
C ARG A 24 3.71 -4.93 -6.05
N LEU A 25 3.09 -4.20 -5.14
CA LEU A 25 3.45 -2.82 -4.81
C LEU A 25 4.37 -2.76 -3.60
N GLN A 26 5.16 -1.69 -3.51
CA GLN A 26 5.86 -1.36 -2.26
C GLN A 26 4.84 -0.87 -1.22
N HIS A 27 5.07 -1.15 0.07
CA HIS A 27 4.15 -0.70 1.12
C HIS A 27 3.99 0.82 1.14
N ALA A 28 5.04 1.57 0.82
CA ALA A 28 4.97 3.01 0.68
C ALA A 28 3.93 3.44 -0.37
N ASP A 29 3.85 2.76 -1.52
CA ASP A 29 2.92 3.09 -2.60
C ASP A 29 1.48 2.68 -2.28
N ILE A 30 1.29 1.63 -1.48
CA ILE A 30 -0.02 1.28 -0.92
C ILE A 30 -0.47 2.38 0.06
N LEU A 31 0.41 2.80 0.97
CA LEU A 31 0.08 3.73 2.06
C LEU A 31 -0.15 5.17 1.61
N ARG A 32 0.52 5.61 0.55
CA ARG A 32 0.41 6.99 0.03
C ARG A 32 -0.41 7.11 -1.25
N GLY A 33 -0.78 5.99 -1.87
CA GLY A 33 -1.38 5.94 -3.19
C GLY A 33 -2.54 4.97 -3.25
N ALA A 34 -2.28 3.74 -3.71
CA ALA A 34 -3.33 2.82 -4.12
C ALA A 34 -4.33 2.46 -3.00
N GLY A 35 -3.86 2.34 -1.75
CA GLY A 35 -4.73 2.10 -0.59
C GLY A 35 -5.59 3.29 -0.18
N LEU A 36 -5.46 4.44 -0.84
CA LEU A 36 -6.26 5.65 -0.60
C LEU A 36 -7.18 6.01 -1.79
N ALA A 37 -7.14 5.24 -2.87
CA ALA A 37 -7.84 5.57 -4.12
C ALA A 37 -9.37 5.55 -3.97
N CYS A 38 -9.92 4.49 -3.38
CA CYS A 38 -11.35 4.33 -3.14
C CYS A 38 -11.62 3.34 -2.00
N SER A 39 -12.88 3.27 -1.52
CA SER A 39 -13.25 2.47 -0.36
C SER A 39 -12.91 0.97 -0.47
N PRO A 40 -13.15 0.27 -1.61
CA PRO A 40 -12.75 -1.14 -1.74
C PRO A 40 -11.24 -1.36 -1.61
N TRP A 41 -10.43 -0.50 -2.22
CA TRP A 41 -8.97 -0.57 -2.15
C TRP A 41 -8.46 -0.25 -0.74
N TRP A 42 -9.05 0.74 -0.08
CA TRP A 42 -8.73 1.06 1.31
C TRP A 42 -9.04 -0.10 2.25
N ARG A 43 -10.22 -0.72 2.11
CA ARG A 43 -10.59 -1.91 2.90
C ARG A 43 -9.64 -3.07 2.67
N ALA A 44 -9.33 -3.38 1.41
CA ALA A 44 -8.35 -4.43 1.08
C ALA A 44 -6.97 -4.16 1.70
N ALA A 45 -6.52 -2.90 1.74
CA ALA A 45 -5.24 -2.54 2.35
C ALA A 45 -5.27 -2.62 3.88
N VAL A 46 -6.38 -2.27 4.53
CA VAL A 46 -6.51 -2.22 6.00
C VAL A 46 -6.86 -3.57 6.61
N GLU A 47 -7.76 -4.31 5.98
CA GLU A 47 -8.35 -5.54 6.54
C GLU A 47 -7.55 -6.79 6.19
N GLU A 48 -6.41 -6.66 5.49
CA GLU A 48 -5.52 -7.78 5.17
C GLU A 48 -4.18 -7.68 5.91
N PRO A 49 -4.06 -8.29 7.10
CA PRO A 49 -2.82 -8.26 7.89
C PRO A 49 -1.63 -8.89 7.16
N THR A 50 -1.87 -9.87 6.29
CA THR A 50 -0.80 -10.59 5.59
C THR A 50 0.02 -9.71 4.66
N LEU A 51 -0.56 -8.62 4.15
CA LEU A 51 0.16 -7.59 3.38
C LEU A 51 1.27 -6.93 4.20
N TRP A 52 1.14 -6.87 5.53
CA TRP A 52 2.01 -6.10 6.41
C TRP A 52 2.96 -6.97 7.25
N ARG A 53 3.16 -8.24 6.87
CA ARG A 53 4.08 -9.15 7.57
C ARG A 53 5.55 -8.77 7.42
N ALA A 54 5.92 -8.16 6.29
CA ALA A 54 7.28 -7.72 6.00
C ALA A 54 7.25 -6.28 5.50
N ILE A 55 7.41 -5.31 6.41
CA ILE A 55 7.16 -3.89 6.12
C ILE A 55 8.38 -3.24 5.47
N ASP A 56 8.18 -2.62 4.30
CA ASP A 56 9.16 -1.74 3.64
C ASP A 56 8.56 -0.37 3.31
N VAL A 57 8.90 0.62 4.15
CA VAL A 57 8.52 2.04 3.96
C VAL A 57 9.73 2.92 3.68
N PHE A 58 10.83 2.32 3.20
CA PHE A 58 12.06 3.05 2.95
C PHE A 58 11.94 3.97 1.72
N PRO A 59 12.73 5.07 1.69
CA PRO A 59 12.71 5.97 0.54
C PRO A 59 13.15 5.27 -0.73
N SER A 60 12.36 5.42 -1.79
CA SER A 60 12.75 5.03 -3.15
C SER A 60 13.69 6.06 -3.78
N LYS A 61 14.34 5.70 -4.89
CA LYS A 61 15.15 6.66 -5.66
C LYS A 61 14.26 7.82 -6.12
N GLY A 62 14.70 9.05 -5.86
CA GLY A 62 13.96 10.27 -6.19
C GLY A 62 12.99 10.75 -5.11
N ASP A 63 12.80 9.98 -4.03
CA ASP A 63 11.99 10.46 -2.92
C ASP A 63 12.68 11.60 -2.14
N PRO A 64 11.91 12.58 -1.61
CA PRO A 64 12.46 13.61 -0.75
C PRO A 64 13.02 13.03 0.56
N THR A 65 14.15 13.58 0.99
CA THR A 65 14.87 13.21 2.23
C THR A 65 14.78 14.28 3.31
N ASN A 66 13.93 15.29 3.13
CA ASN A 66 13.72 16.35 4.12
C ASN A 66 12.96 15.85 5.37
N LYS A 67 12.93 16.68 6.43
CA LYS A 67 12.29 16.35 7.71
C LYS A 67 10.83 15.92 7.57
N ARG A 68 10.04 16.61 6.74
CA ARG A 68 8.62 16.27 6.52
C ARG A 68 8.46 14.88 5.89
N ALA A 69 9.32 14.56 4.92
CA ALA A 69 9.31 13.26 4.27
C ALA A 69 9.75 12.12 5.22
N TRP A 70 10.59 12.43 6.22
CA TRP A 70 10.91 11.50 7.29
C TRP A 70 9.72 11.27 8.23
N GLU A 71 9.05 12.34 8.69
CA GLU A 71 7.86 12.24 9.54
C GLU A 71 6.74 11.45 8.86
N ALA A 72 6.49 11.71 7.58
CA ALA A 72 5.52 10.95 6.79
C ALA A 72 5.85 9.44 6.76
N ARG A 73 7.14 9.07 6.66
CA ARG A 73 7.57 7.66 6.68
C ARG A 73 7.41 7.01 8.04
N LEU A 74 7.67 7.75 9.13
CA LEU A 74 7.38 7.26 10.48
C LEU A 74 5.89 6.97 10.66
N ALA A 75 5.02 7.85 10.15
CA ALA A 75 3.58 7.63 10.16
C ALA A 75 3.17 6.41 9.32
N MET A 76 3.78 6.24 8.14
CA MET A 76 3.59 5.05 7.28
C MET A 76 4.01 3.77 8.02
N GLY A 77 5.18 3.77 8.65
CA GLY A 77 5.68 2.63 9.42
C GLY A 77 4.76 2.26 10.58
N ARG A 78 4.27 3.26 11.34
CA ARG A 78 3.28 3.03 12.41
C ARG A 78 2.01 2.40 11.83
N ALA A 79 1.45 2.99 10.78
CA ALA A 79 0.21 2.51 10.18
C ALA A 79 0.35 1.10 9.58
N ALA A 80 1.53 0.73 9.07
CA ALA A 80 1.81 -0.63 8.61
C ALA A 80 1.88 -1.62 9.80
N VAL A 81 2.53 -1.23 10.90
CA VAL A 81 2.58 -2.05 12.12
C VAL A 81 1.18 -2.28 12.69
N ASP A 82 0.36 -1.22 12.77
CA ASP A 82 -1.00 -1.31 13.29
C ASP A 82 -1.87 -2.25 12.42
N ARG A 83 -1.77 -2.15 11.09
CA ARG A 83 -2.47 -3.04 10.16
C ARG A 83 -1.98 -4.48 10.18
N SER A 84 -0.75 -4.73 10.62
CA SER A 84 -0.23 -6.10 10.73
C SER A 84 -0.94 -6.94 11.79
N ALA A 85 -1.72 -6.32 12.69
CA ALA A 85 -2.46 -7.00 13.74
C ALA A 85 -1.57 -7.97 14.57
N GLY A 86 -0.32 -7.57 14.84
CA GLY A 86 0.65 -8.37 15.60
C GLY A 86 1.38 -9.44 14.79
N THR A 87 1.15 -9.52 13.47
CA THR A 87 1.79 -10.51 12.59
C THR A 87 3.04 -9.99 11.86
N CYS A 88 3.46 -8.75 12.14
CA CYS A 88 4.70 -8.19 11.60
C CYS A 88 5.90 -9.05 12.01
N ALA A 89 6.53 -9.69 11.03
CA ALA A 89 7.67 -10.58 11.24
C ALA A 89 9.00 -9.84 11.06
N ARG A 90 9.04 -8.80 10.22
CA ARG A 90 10.27 -8.05 9.91
C ARG A 90 9.97 -6.67 9.35
N VAL A 91 10.86 -5.73 9.65
CA VAL A 91 10.99 -4.46 8.94
C VAL A 91 12.22 -4.57 8.03
N LEU A 92 12.01 -4.46 6.72
CA LEU A 92 13.06 -4.70 5.72
C LEU A 92 14.00 -3.51 5.64
N PRO A 93 15.33 -3.66 5.77
CA PRO A 93 16.28 -2.58 5.52
C PRO A 93 16.33 -2.26 4.01
N ARG A 94 16.89 -1.08 3.65
CA ARG A 94 17.12 -0.64 2.26
C ARG A 94 17.54 -1.82 1.37
N HIS A 95 16.83 -1.99 0.25
CA HIS A 95 17.19 -2.90 -0.85
C HIS A 95 18.71 -2.91 -1.06
N ARG A 96 19.31 -4.10 -0.91
CA ARG A 96 20.74 -4.34 -1.10
C ARG A 96 21.07 -4.42 -2.58
#